data_AF-A0A8H4KHZ8-F1
#
_entry.id   AF-A0A8H4KHZ8-F1
#
_cell.length_a   1.000
_cell.length_b   1.000
_cell.length_c   1.000
_cell.angle_alpha   90.00
_cell.angle_beta   90.00
_cell.angle_gamma   90.00
#
_symmetry.space_group_name_H-M   'P 1'
#
loop_
_entity.id
_entity.type
_entity.pdbx_description
1 polymer ?
#
loop_
_entity_poly.entity_id
_entity_poly.type
_entity_poly.pdbx_seq_one_letter_code
_entity_poly.pdbx_strand_id
1 'polypeptide(L)'
;MKLPAIKVWYDECIQSHSKCAKFPEITAPSSQGPSRLLHLQDGKIKLVCDIEKGPQIKYATLSHMWGSNPSAYPQLTRVCLEDFTISISQDNFPDKYLDAMRVSKALGLDYLWIDSLCIIQDDPEDWKKEALKMADVYGNTACNISYIFPPSDKPNKEHLRDPRVEIPCQIMGDASGSEADSGHARLVVQEVAGCLTRGWAPTSYKDAWPLLSRAWVFQESLLCPRNIYYGQSRLMWECCEKLQDELCGELHETTSSKMLLQSSNFSHETVMDNRFFRIFYSSWHSAIRTYRLLDLSFESDRAMAFAGITKAVQTLTGFTYLAGILGEAIAFDLLWCISSPSLLRAAHGKGLSNIKAPTWSWFSVPPGASVGSRSEDTIGFNICSQMELNSKRCTYTATLIDRYSFKHDSDSQAYLHDFAGLRIKFKTHRIPCKLQWDNKILRLLPHGKFELAERYEPEPKNGMKYIHDDVMLLSDSTPPQETCMILMIFECWMTEGATQCSYDMSKVSDKRLSRNTSTHWQYAGLVIEPAGPFWKRIGVFIFDNSVQGATPIPCAFDLKHDEEEVSLI
;
A
#
# COMPACT_ATOMS: atom_id res chain seq x y z
N MET A 1 22.04 0.78 25.64
CA MET A 1 20.63 0.94 25.25
C MET A 1 19.77 0.24 26.31
N LYS A 2 18.45 0.42 26.42
CA LYS A 2 17.59 -0.42 27.29
C LYS A 2 17.43 -1.85 26.75
N LEU A 3 18.55 -2.54 26.59
CA LEU A 3 18.64 -3.90 26.07
C LEU A 3 17.78 -4.90 26.87
N PRO A 4 17.65 -4.80 28.21
CA PRO A 4 16.76 -5.70 28.96
C PRO A 4 15.29 -5.59 28.53
N ALA A 5 14.79 -4.38 28.28
CA ALA A 5 13.40 -4.18 27.84
C ALA A 5 13.15 -4.80 26.46
N ILE A 6 14.07 -4.56 25.52
CA ILE A 6 14.03 -5.17 24.18
C ILE A 6 14.03 -6.69 24.28
N LYS A 7 14.88 -7.26 25.14
CA LYS A 7 14.98 -8.71 25.34
C LYS A 7 13.68 -9.30 25.89
N VAL A 8 13.05 -8.64 26.86
CA VAL A 8 11.76 -9.06 27.42
C VAL A 8 10.68 -9.11 26.33
N TRP A 9 10.53 -8.04 25.53
CA TRP A 9 9.55 -8.03 24.45
C TRP A 9 9.80 -9.09 23.38
N TYR A 10 11.07 -9.29 23.01
CA TYR A 10 11.45 -10.32 22.07
C TYR A 10 11.15 -11.72 22.60
N ASP A 11 11.53 -12.02 23.84
CA ASP A 11 11.31 -13.32 24.49
C ASP A 11 9.82 -13.64 24.64
N GLU A 12 9.03 -12.68 25.13
CA GLU A 12 7.57 -12.81 25.23
C GLU A 12 6.97 -13.15 23.86
N CYS A 13 7.40 -12.43 22.82
CA CYS A 13 6.88 -12.62 21.47
C CYS A 13 7.24 -13.98 20.86
N ILE A 14 8.48 -14.45 21.00
CA ILE A 14 8.87 -15.77 20.46
C ILE A 14 8.26 -16.95 21.24
N GLN A 15 7.87 -16.74 22.51
CA GLN A 15 7.29 -17.78 23.37
C GLN A 15 5.77 -17.86 23.27
N SER A 16 5.08 -16.73 23.09
CA SER A 16 3.62 -16.67 23.26
C SER A 16 2.83 -16.20 22.03
N HIS A 17 3.44 -15.47 21.09
CA HIS A 17 2.70 -14.87 19.98
C HIS A 17 2.59 -15.81 18.76
N SER A 18 1.49 -16.56 18.70
CA SER A 18 1.19 -17.51 17.61
C SER A 18 1.15 -16.89 16.22
N LYS A 19 0.63 -15.66 16.05
CA LYS A 19 0.62 -14.96 14.76
C LYS A 19 2.02 -14.62 14.31
N CYS A 20 2.91 -14.25 15.24
CA CYS A 20 4.31 -13.96 14.93
C CYS A 20 5.09 -15.21 14.50
N ALA A 21 4.71 -16.39 15.01
CA ALA A 21 5.33 -17.66 14.61
C ALA A 21 4.96 -18.07 13.17
N LYS A 22 3.71 -17.80 12.76
CA LYS A 22 3.20 -18.12 11.41
C LYS A 22 3.52 -17.06 10.36
N PHE A 23 3.83 -15.83 10.78
CA PHE A 23 4.02 -14.69 9.87
C PHE A 23 5.06 -14.94 8.76
N PRO A 24 6.24 -15.55 9.04
CA PRO A 24 7.22 -15.84 8.00
C PRO A 24 6.68 -16.73 6.87
N GLU A 25 5.76 -17.66 7.17
CA GLU A 25 5.16 -18.54 6.15
C GLU A 25 4.38 -17.76 5.08
N ILE A 26 3.91 -16.55 5.42
CA ILE A 26 3.18 -15.65 4.52
C ILE A 26 4.16 -14.75 3.75
N THR A 27 5.18 -14.22 4.43
CA THR A 27 6.01 -13.14 3.90
C THR A 27 7.21 -13.62 3.09
N ALA A 28 7.78 -14.78 3.43
CA ALA A 28 8.97 -15.30 2.75
C ALA A 28 9.13 -16.83 2.92
N PRO A 29 9.44 -17.58 1.85
CA PRO A 29 9.79 -19.00 2.00
C PRO A 29 11.02 -19.16 2.90
N SER A 30 11.01 -20.13 3.83
CA SER A 30 12.13 -20.38 4.75
C SER A 30 13.43 -20.83 4.05
N SER A 31 13.32 -21.31 2.80
CA SER A 31 14.45 -21.67 1.95
C SER A 31 15.10 -20.47 1.24
N GLN A 32 14.50 -19.28 1.31
CA GLN A 32 15.03 -18.05 0.72
C GLN A 32 15.61 -17.15 1.82
N GLY A 33 16.61 -16.36 1.49
CA GLY A 33 17.29 -15.53 2.47
C GLY A 33 18.43 -14.72 1.86
N PRO A 34 19.17 -14.00 2.71
CA PRO A 34 20.28 -13.17 2.27
C PRO A 34 21.40 -14.02 1.68
N SER A 35 22.06 -13.51 0.64
CA SER A 35 23.26 -14.16 0.09
C SER A 35 24.43 -14.08 1.09
N ARG A 36 24.45 -13.04 1.92
CA ARG A 36 25.55 -12.69 2.83
C ARG A 36 25.04 -12.16 4.17
N LEU A 37 25.75 -12.45 5.24
CA LEU A 37 25.46 -11.96 6.59
C LEU A 37 26.73 -11.53 7.31
N LEU A 38 26.64 -10.55 8.18
CA LEU A 38 27.70 -10.23 9.15
C LEU A 38 27.62 -11.23 10.30
N HIS A 39 28.69 -11.97 10.56
CA HIS A 39 28.85 -12.77 11.76
C HIS A 39 29.52 -11.92 12.84
N LEU A 40 28.77 -11.69 13.92
CA LEU A 40 29.20 -10.95 15.09
C LEU A 40 29.90 -11.92 16.05
N GLN A 41 31.23 -11.93 16.07
CA GLN A 41 32.02 -12.69 17.05
C GLN A 41 32.53 -11.75 18.13
N ASP A 42 32.94 -12.29 19.28
CA ASP A 42 33.48 -11.48 20.36
C ASP A 42 34.78 -10.79 19.89
N GLY A 43 34.72 -9.46 19.75
CA GLY A 43 35.84 -8.63 19.30
C GLY A 43 36.13 -8.65 17.80
N LYS A 44 35.39 -9.43 16.99
CA LYS A 44 35.63 -9.54 15.54
C LYS A 44 34.34 -9.66 14.75
N ILE A 45 34.22 -8.92 13.65
CA ILE A 45 33.11 -9.04 12.70
C ILE A 45 33.66 -9.50 11.37
N LYS A 46 32.95 -10.38 10.68
CA LYS A 46 33.27 -10.78 9.30
C LYS A 46 32.01 -10.99 8.49
N LEU A 47 32.13 -10.81 7.18
CA LEU A 47 31.11 -11.17 6.21
C LEU A 47 31.17 -12.67 5.94
N VAL A 48 30.04 -13.34 5.99
CA VAL A 48 29.89 -14.75 5.62
C VAL A 48 29.05 -14.80 4.34
N CYS A 49 29.61 -15.39 3.30
CA CYS A 49 29.00 -15.52 1.98
C CYS A 49 28.33 -16.89 1.80
N ASP A 50 27.55 -17.03 0.72
CA ASP A 50 26.89 -18.28 0.31
C ASP A 50 25.96 -18.86 1.39
N ILE A 51 25.37 -18.00 2.24
CA ILE A 51 24.46 -18.41 3.32
C ILE A 51 23.26 -19.19 2.78
N GLU A 52 22.82 -18.84 1.57
CA GLU A 52 21.72 -19.50 0.85
C GLU A 52 21.94 -21.00 0.59
N LYS A 53 23.18 -21.48 0.65
CA LYS A 53 23.52 -22.92 0.48
C LYS A 53 23.62 -23.66 1.83
N GLY A 54 23.55 -22.92 2.94
CA GLY A 54 23.76 -23.43 4.29
C GLY A 54 22.47 -23.74 5.05
N PRO A 55 22.59 -24.14 6.33
CA PRO A 55 21.43 -24.29 7.21
C PRO A 55 20.75 -22.93 7.44
N GLN A 56 19.48 -22.94 7.82
CA GLN A 56 18.76 -21.71 8.16
C GLN A 56 19.40 -21.03 9.38
N ILE A 57 19.85 -19.79 9.20
CA ILE A 57 20.50 -18.98 10.24
C ILE A 57 19.49 -17.95 10.75
N LYS A 58 19.41 -17.78 12.08
CA LYS A 58 18.68 -16.65 12.67
C LYS A 58 19.56 -15.41 12.66
N TYR A 59 19.04 -14.33 12.11
CA TYR A 59 19.73 -13.05 12.01
C TYR A 59 18.80 -11.88 12.33
N ALA A 60 19.37 -10.73 12.65
CA ALA A 60 18.68 -9.45 12.69
C ALA A 60 18.92 -8.67 11.39
N THR A 61 18.09 -7.66 11.12
CA THR A 61 18.26 -6.71 10.01
C THR A 61 18.33 -5.28 10.55
N LEU A 62 19.01 -4.38 9.83
CA LEU A 62 19.05 -2.95 10.15
C LEU A 62 18.41 -2.11 9.04
N SER A 63 17.26 -1.48 9.35
CA SER A 63 16.67 -0.42 8.54
C SER A 63 17.26 0.93 8.95
N HIS A 64 17.94 1.62 8.03
CA HIS A 64 18.56 2.91 8.33
C HIS A 64 18.68 3.80 7.10
N MET A 65 18.83 5.11 7.33
CA MET A 65 19.22 6.04 6.28
C MET A 65 20.74 6.14 6.20
N TRP A 66 21.30 6.14 4.99
CA TRP A 66 22.74 6.19 4.81
C TRP A 66 23.28 7.55 5.24
N GLY A 67 22.75 8.65 4.69
CA GLY A 67 23.09 10.02 5.11
C GLY A 67 23.20 10.98 3.95
N SER A 68 23.58 12.22 4.26
CA SER A 68 23.90 13.27 3.30
C SER A 68 25.07 12.88 2.39
N ASN A 69 26.04 12.13 2.92
CA ASN A 69 27.19 11.61 2.18
C ASN A 69 27.26 10.07 2.27
N PRO A 70 26.53 9.33 1.42
CA PRO A 70 26.55 7.86 1.35
C PRO A 70 27.95 7.25 1.29
N SER A 71 28.87 7.87 0.56
CA SER A 71 30.24 7.36 0.35
C SER A 71 31.14 7.48 1.59
N ALA A 72 30.73 8.23 2.61
CA ALA A 72 31.44 8.29 3.89
C ALA A 72 31.14 7.09 4.80
N TYR A 73 30.14 6.28 4.46
CA TYR A 73 29.75 5.11 5.23
C TYR A 73 30.52 3.87 4.76
N PRO A 74 30.82 2.92 5.66
CA PRO A 74 31.37 1.62 5.28
C PRO A 74 30.45 0.91 4.27
N GLN A 75 31.01 0.52 3.14
CA GLN A 75 30.30 -0.17 2.06
C GLN A 75 31.07 -1.41 1.63
N LEU A 76 30.34 -2.47 1.33
CA LEU A 76 30.87 -3.64 0.64
C LEU A 76 31.02 -3.30 -0.84
N THR A 77 32.25 -3.41 -1.35
CA THR A 77 32.59 -3.26 -2.76
C THR A 77 33.35 -4.51 -3.20
N ARG A 78 33.50 -4.71 -4.51
CA ARG A 78 34.30 -5.83 -5.03
C ARG A 78 35.75 -5.80 -4.50
N VAL A 79 36.30 -4.62 -4.27
CA VAL A 79 37.68 -4.44 -3.79
C VAL A 79 37.83 -4.91 -2.33
N CYS A 80 36.87 -4.61 -1.45
CA CYS A 80 36.97 -4.96 -0.03
C CYS A 80 36.28 -6.29 0.33
N LEU A 81 35.73 -7.02 -0.65
CA LEU A 81 34.99 -8.25 -0.41
C LEU A 81 35.83 -9.31 0.32
N GLU A 82 37.03 -9.60 -0.17
CA GLU A 82 37.91 -10.61 0.45
C GLU A 82 38.29 -10.21 1.88
N ASP A 83 38.69 -8.95 2.08
CA ASP A 83 39.02 -8.42 3.41
C ASP A 83 37.85 -8.54 4.39
N PHE A 84 36.63 -8.23 3.94
CA PHE A 84 35.44 -8.30 4.78
C PHE A 84 35.13 -9.74 5.23
N THR A 85 35.48 -10.76 4.43
CA THR A 85 35.34 -12.16 4.85
C THR A 85 36.34 -12.58 5.94
N ILE A 86 37.47 -11.87 6.03
CA ILE A 86 38.50 -12.10 7.05
C ILE A 86 38.13 -11.34 8.32
N SER A 87 37.95 -10.02 8.24
CA SER A 87 37.63 -9.14 9.35
C SER A 87 37.20 -7.76 8.85
N ILE A 88 36.21 -7.16 9.51
CA ILE A 88 35.79 -5.77 9.25
C ILE A 88 36.23 -4.90 10.44
N SER A 89 36.97 -3.83 10.18
CA SER A 89 37.30 -2.83 11.22
C SER A 89 36.05 -2.06 11.63
N GLN A 90 35.87 -1.88 12.94
CA GLN A 90 34.77 -1.13 13.53
C GLN A 90 35.11 0.35 13.78
N ASP A 91 36.35 0.77 13.53
CA ASP A 91 36.84 2.09 13.96
C ASP A 91 36.06 3.25 13.34
N ASN A 92 35.51 3.03 12.14
CA ASN A 92 34.72 4.00 11.39
C ASN A 92 33.23 3.63 11.33
N PHE A 93 32.76 2.72 12.17
CA PHE A 93 31.35 2.35 12.18
C PHE A 93 30.52 3.46 12.80
N PRO A 94 29.43 3.89 12.12
CA PRO A 94 28.46 4.78 12.73
C PRO A 94 27.85 4.17 13.98
N ASP A 95 27.44 5.02 14.93
CA ASP A 95 26.78 4.59 16.17
C ASP A 95 25.59 3.66 15.91
N LYS A 96 24.80 3.92 14.86
CA LYS A 96 23.68 3.07 14.43
C LYS A 96 24.09 1.62 14.15
N TYR A 97 25.28 1.37 13.58
CA TYR A 97 25.76 0.01 13.31
C TYR A 97 26.19 -0.68 14.60
N LEU A 98 26.97 0.03 15.42
CA LEU A 98 27.41 -0.47 16.72
C LEU A 98 26.22 -0.81 17.64
N ASP A 99 25.19 0.03 17.61
CA ASP A 99 23.97 -0.19 18.37
C ASP A 99 23.15 -1.36 17.84
N ALA A 100 23.01 -1.50 16.51
CA ALA A 100 22.35 -2.67 15.92
C ALA A 100 23.06 -3.97 16.30
N MET A 101 24.40 -3.98 16.35
CA MET A 101 25.19 -5.12 16.81
C MET A 101 24.96 -5.45 18.29
N ARG A 102 24.94 -4.43 19.16
CA ARG A 102 24.63 -4.60 20.59
C ARG A 102 23.24 -5.17 20.82
N VAL A 103 22.25 -4.68 20.08
CA VAL A 103 20.87 -5.19 20.13
C VAL A 103 20.82 -6.64 19.67
N SER A 104 21.42 -6.95 18.52
CA SER A 104 21.46 -8.31 17.96
C SER A 104 22.06 -9.30 18.96
N LYS A 105 23.21 -8.95 19.55
CA LYS A 105 23.85 -9.77 20.60
C LYS A 105 22.99 -9.92 21.85
N ALA A 106 22.34 -8.86 22.31
CA ALA A 106 21.44 -8.94 23.47
C ALA A 106 20.24 -9.88 23.22
N LEU A 107 19.78 -9.98 21.96
CA LEU A 107 18.73 -10.91 21.54
C LEU A 107 19.22 -12.35 21.33
N GLY A 108 20.53 -12.61 21.47
CA GLY A 108 21.13 -13.92 21.16
C GLY A 108 21.24 -14.19 19.66
N LEU A 109 21.30 -13.14 18.84
CA LEU A 109 21.47 -13.23 17.38
C LEU A 109 22.91 -12.89 17.02
N ASP A 110 23.65 -13.91 16.56
CA ASP A 110 25.06 -13.75 16.16
C ASP A 110 25.23 -13.25 14.73
N TYR A 111 24.13 -13.08 14.00
CA TYR A 111 24.16 -12.63 12.60
C TYR A 111 23.32 -11.38 12.41
N LEU A 112 23.83 -10.46 11.59
CA LEU A 112 23.19 -9.20 11.27
C LEU A 112 23.30 -8.93 9.77
N TRP A 113 22.21 -8.48 9.16
CA TRP A 113 22.18 -8.00 7.79
C TRP A 113 22.07 -6.47 7.77
N ILE A 114 22.98 -5.84 7.03
CA ILE A 114 22.98 -4.39 6.76
C ILE A 114 23.21 -4.25 5.25
N ASP A 115 22.29 -3.59 4.55
CA ASP A 115 22.31 -3.42 3.09
C ASP A 115 23.68 -2.96 2.56
N SER A 116 24.25 -1.91 3.15
CA SER A 116 25.54 -1.34 2.78
C SER A 116 26.71 -2.32 2.91
N LEU A 117 26.61 -3.31 3.81
CA LEU A 117 27.69 -4.25 4.11
C LEU A 117 27.43 -5.68 3.59
N CYS A 118 26.21 -5.97 3.15
CA CYS A 118 25.81 -7.31 2.67
C CYS A 118 25.46 -7.33 1.16
N ILE A 119 25.36 -6.17 0.52
CA ILE A 119 25.18 -6.01 -0.93
C ILE A 119 26.44 -5.36 -1.51
N ILE A 120 26.92 -5.85 -2.65
CA ILE A 120 28.09 -5.30 -3.33
C ILE A 120 27.66 -4.01 -4.07
N GLN A 121 28.02 -2.85 -3.52
CA GLN A 121 27.46 -1.55 -3.92
C GLN A 121 27.93 -1.07 -5.30
N ASP A 122 29.09 -1.52 -5.75
CA ASP A 122 29.68 -1.21 -7.06
C ASP A 122 29.36 -2.27 -8.13
N ASP A 123 28.40 -3.16 -7.86
CA ASP A 123 28.00 -4.25 -8.76
C ASP A 123 26.48 -4.19 -9.06
N PRO A 124 26.07 -3.65 -10.21
CA PRO A 124 24.65 -3.54 -10.58
C PRO A 124 23.91 -4.89 -10.65
N GLU A 125 24.60 -5.98 -11.02
CA GLU A 125 23.97 -7.30 -11.12
C GLU A 125 23.77 -7.92 -9.74
N ASP A 126 24.73 -7.77 -8.84
CA ASP A 126 24.56 -8.17 -7.43
C ASP A 126 23.48 -7.33 -6.75
N TRP A 127 23.46 -6.01 -6.96
CA TRP A 127 22.40 -5.13 -6.46
C TRP A 127 21.02 -5.61 -6.92
N LYS A 128 20.85 -5.89 -8.22
CA LYS A 128 19.58 -6.37 -8.75
C LYS A 128 19.18 -7.72 -8.14
N LYS A 129 20.13 -8.64 -7.98
CA LYS A 129 19.89 -9.94 -7.32
C LYS A 129 19.44 -9.76 -5.87
N GLU A 130 20.11 -8.91 -5.10
CA GLU A 130 19.79 -8.69 -3.69
C GLU A 130 18.52 -7.85 -3.49
N ALA A 131 18.24 -6.87 -4.36
CA ALA A 131 17.03 -6.07 -4.32
C ALA A 131 15.77 -6.94 -4.49
N LEU A 132 15.82 -7.94 -5.40
CA LEU A 132 14.75 -8.93 -5.56
C LEU A 132 14.56 -9.83 -4.33
N LYS A 133 15.60 -9.98 -3.50
CA LYS A 133 15.58 -10.77 -2.27
C LYS A 133 15.22 -9.97 -1.02
N MET A 134 15.15 -8.63 -1.08
CA MET A 134 14.92 -7.81 0.11
C MET A 134 13.68 -8.25 0.89
N ALA A 135 12.59 -8.55 0.19
CA ALA A 135 11.38 -9.09 0.80
C ALA A 135 11.64 -10.35 1.62
N ASP A 136 12.45 -11.28 1.08
CA ASP A 136 12.79 -12.54 1.73
C ASP A 136 13.76 -12.32 2.91
N VAL A 137 14.71 -11.39 2.76
CA VAL A 137 15.66 -11.01 3.84
C VAL A 137 14.92 -10.45 5.04
N TYR A 138 14.01 -9.49 4.84
CA TYR A 138 13.24 -8.91 5.93
C TYR A 138 12.12 -9.84 6.40
N GLY A 139 11.51 -10.64 5.52
CA GLY A 139 10.49 -11.63 5.87
C GLY A 139 11.01 -12.73 6.80
N ASN A 140 12.23 -13.19 6.58
CA ASN A 140 12.88 -14.24 7.38
C ASN A 140 13.75 -13.73 8.54
N THR A 141 13.82 -12.41 8.76
CA THR A 141 14.58 -11.84 9.90
C THR A 141 13.95 -12.27 11.23
N ALA A 142 14.78 -12.56 12.23
CA ALA A 142 14.29 -12.80 13.58
C ALA A 142 13.75 -11.52 14.22
N CYS A 143 14.41 -10.39 13.93
CA CYS A 143 14.00 -9.06 14.36
C CYS A 143 14.62 -7.98 13.47
N ASN A 144 13.80 -7.05 13.00
CA ASN A 144 14.29 -5.83 12.36
C ASN A 144 14.59 -4.74 13.41
N ILE A 145 15.65 -3.98 13.16
CA ILE A 145 16.10 -2.87 14.00
C ILE A 145 16.03 -1.61 13.12
N SER A 146 15.07 -0.73 13.39
CA SER A 146 14.79 0.48 12.62
C SER A 146 15.38 1.71 13.31
N TYR A 147 16.43 2.29 12.73
CA TYR A 147 17.02 3.55 13.19
C TYR A 147 16.25 4.75 12.62
N ILE A 148 15.36 5.34 13.43
CA ILE A 148 14.32 6.26 12.94
C ILE A 148 14.75 7.71 12.70
N PHE A 149 15.93 8.12 13.18
CA PHE A 149 16.39 9.51 13.08
C PHE A 149 17.18 9.78 11.78
N PRO A 150 17.13 11.01 11.22
CA PRO A 150 17.96 11.35 10.07
C PRO A 150 19.45 11.20 10.41
N PRO A 151 20.29 10.83 9.44
CA PRO A 151 21.73 10.86 9.62
C PRO A 151 22.12 12.33 9.75
N SER A 152 22.47 12.76 10.95
CA SER A 152 23.06 14.07 11.15
C SER A 152 24.56 13.90 11.27
N ASP A 153 25.31 14.66 10.47
CA ASP A 153 26.77 14.80 10.60
C ASP A 153 27.16 15.46 11.95
N LYS A 154 26.18 16.03 12.65
CA LYS A 154 26.24 16.48 14.04
C LYS A 154 24.91 16.19 14.73
N PRO A 155 24.70 15.06 15.42
CA PRO A 155 23.50 14.92 16.24
C PRO A 155 23.56 16.08 17.25
N ASN A 156 22.68 17.08 17.10
CA ASN A 156 22.44 17.99 18.21
C ASN A 156 21.92 17.10 19.33
N LYS A 157 22.82 16.74 20.24
CA LYS A 157 22.55 15.92 21.43
C LYS A 157 21.50 16.57 22.33
N GLU A 158 21.11 17.80 22.04
CA GLU A 158 20.18 18.63 22.81
C GLU A 158 18.71 18.16 22.71
N HIS A 159 18.34 17.32 21.73
CA HIS A 159 16.95 16.84 21.59
C HIS A 159 16.78 15.31 21.57
N LEU A 160 17.88 14.56 21.52
CA LEU A 160 17.85 13.11 21.60
C LEU A 160 18.04 12.72 23.06
N ARG A 161 16.94 12.46 23.77
CA ARG A 161 17.05 11.70 25.03
C ARG A 161 17.75 10.40 24.68
N ASP A 162 18.88 10.14 25.32
CA ASP A 162 19.55 8.86 25.20
C ASP A 162 18.62 7.78 25.80
N PRO A 163 18.11 6.82 25.00
CA PRO A 163 17.26 5.76 25.52
C PRO A 163 17.98 4.86 26.53
N ARG A 164 19.30 5.05 26.75
CA ARG A 164 20.09 4.45 27.85
C ARG A 164 19.85 5.09 29.20
N VAL A 165 19.37 6.33 29.25
CA VAL A 165 19.30 7.11 30.48
C VAL A 165 17.92 6.97 31.10
N GLU A 166 17.88 6.40 32.31
CA GLU A 166 16.72 6.38 33.18
C GLU A 166 16.46 7.81 33.70
N ILE A 167 15.22 8.28 33.59
CA ILE A 167 14.81 9.57 34.12
C ILE A 167 13.68 9.31 35.12
N PRO A 168 13.76 9.84 36.36
CA PRO A 168 12.66 9.77 37.31
C PRO A 168 11.39 10.41 36.73
N CYS A 169 10.27 9.70 36.78
CA CYS A 169 8.96 10.29 36.50
C CYS A 169 8.31 10.70 37.84
N GLN A 170 7.64 11.84 37.87
CA GLN A 170 6.80 12.22 39.00
C GLN A 170 5.37 11.79 38.69
N ILE A 171 4.87 10.83 39.46
CA ILE A 171 3.46 10.46 39.46
C ILE A 171 2.77 11.41 40.44
N MET A 172 1.97 12.35 39.94
CA MET A 172 1.11 13.16 40.80
C MET A 172 -0.15 12.34 41.13
N GLY A 173 -0.36 12.04 42.41
CA GLY A 173 -1.61 11.45 42.88
C GLY A 173 -2.75 12.47 42.82
N ASP A 174 -3.97 12.01 42.60
CA ASP A 174 -5.16 12.86 42.53
C ASP A 174 -5.35 13.61 43.85
N ALA A 175 -5.13 14.92 43.84
CA ALA A 175 -5.38 15.80 44.97
C ALA A 175 -6.82 16.32 44.93
N SER A 176 -7.80 15.42 44.78
CA SER A 176 -9.20 15.74 45.06
C SER A 176 -9.96 14.45 45.34
N GLY A 177 -10.19 14.20 46.63
CA GLY A 177 -11.22 13.28 47.04
C GLY A 177 -12.58 13.78 46.58
N SER A 178 -13.17 13.08 45.62
CA SER A 178 -14.61 12.92 45.52
C SER A 178 -14.90 11.57 44.90
N GLU A 179 -15.50 10.69 45.69
CA GLU A 179 -16.07 9.41 45.26
C GLU A 179 -17.20 9.66 44.24
N ALA A 180 -16.89 9.74 42.95
CA ALA A 180 -17.80 9.47 41.83
C ALA A 180 -17.14 9.79 40.46
N ASP A 181 -16.20 8.98 40.01
CA ASP A 181 -16.15 8.41 38.65
C ASP A 181 -14.84 7.64 38.49
N SER A 182 -14.96 6.37 38.12
CA SER A 182 -13.83 5.49 37.83
C SER A 182 -13.16 5.91 36.51
N GLY A 183 -12.24 6.85 36.56
CA GLY A 183 -11.48 7.32 35.39
C GLY A 183 -10.11 7.82 35.78
N HIS A 184 -9.20 6.92 36.17
CA HIS A 184 -7.81 7.28 36.43
C HIS A 184 -7.16 7.81 35.13
N ALA A 185 -7.00 9.12 35.00
CA ALA A 185 -6.19 9.71 33.95
C ALA A 185 -4.70 9.55 34.32
N ARG A 186 -3.97 8.67 33.62
CA ARG A 186 -2.50 8.61 33.71
C ARG A 186 -1.91 9.88 33.10
N LEU A 187 -1.56 10.86 33.93
CA LEU A 187 -0.79 12.02 33.48
C LEU A 187 0.69 11.65 33.44
N VAL A 188 1.23 11.44 32.23
CA VAL A 188 2.68 11.30 32.01
C VAL A 188 3.20 12.66 31.53
N VAL A 189 3.80 13.44 32.42
CA VAL A 189 4.47 14.71 32.05
C VAL A 189 5.81 14.37 31.39
N GLN A 190 5.99 14.79 30.13
CA GLN A 190 7.25 14.70 29.40
C GLN A 190 7.62 16.06 28.80
N GLU A 191 8.92 16.34 28.70
CA GLU A 191 9.46 17.55 28.04
C GLU A 191 9.20 17.60 26.53
N VAL A 192 8.79 16.49 25.89
CA VAL A 192 8.59 16.43 24.44
C VAL A 192 7.16 16.02 24.10
N ALA A 193 6.49 16.84 23.28
CA ALA A 193 5.18 16.53 22.72
C ALA A 193 5.27 15.24 21.88
N GLY A 194 4.46 14.23 22.23
CA GLY A 194 4.50 12.96 21.49
C GLY A 194 3.80 11.80 22.16
N CYS A 195 2.76 12.01 22.96
CA CYS A 195 1.85 10.90 23.24
C CYS A 195 1.31 10.41 21.88
N LEU A 196 1.33 9.09 21.65
CA LEU A 196 0.70 8.47 20.49
C LEU A 196 -0.82 8.62 20.70
N THR A 197 -1.33 9.83 20.47
CA THR A 197 -2.74 10.19 20.71
C THR A 197 -3.66 9.71 19.59
N ARG A 198 -3.09 9.14 18.52
CA ARG A 198 -3.78 8.68 17.31
C ARG A 198 -3.12 7.38 16.81
N GLY A 199 -3.90 6.58 16.08
CA GLY A 199 -3.50 5.28 15.55
C GLY A 199 -2.09 5.24 14.94
N TRP A 200 -1.38 4.14 15.15
CA TRP A 200 -0.05 3.89 14.63
C TRP A 200 -0.08 3.67 13.11
N ALA A 201 0.61 4.53 12.36
CA ALA A 201 0.89 4.30 10.96
C ALA A 201 2.22 4.97 10.61
N PRO A 202 3.10 4.36 9.79
CA PRO A 202 4.36 4.98 9.41
C PRO A 202 4.22 6.41 8.85
N THR A 203 3.15 6.66 8.08
CA THR A 203 2.82 7.99 7.54
C THR A 203 2.46 9.02 8.60
N SER A 204 1.91 8.61 9.75
CA SER A 204 1.57 9.54 10.83
C SER A 204 2.83 10.11 11.51
N TYR A 205 3.95 9.41 11.40
CA TYR A 205 5.20 9.74 12.07
C TYR A 205 6.34 10.08 11.12
N LYS A 206 6.17 10.01 9.80
CA LYS A 206 7.24 10.24 8.82
C LYS A 206 7.96 11.59 8.97
N ASP A 207 7.24 12.63 9.40
CA ASP A 207 7.82 13.96 9.62
C ASP A 207 8.73 13.99 10.87
N ALA A 208 8.36 13.23 11.91
CA ALA A 208 9.17 13.11 13.12
C ALA A 208 10.29 12.06 12.95
N TRP A 209 10.03 11.01 12.18
CA TRP A 209 10.86 9.82 12.01
C TRP A 209 11.15 9.61 10.52
N PRO A 210 12.14 10.33 9.94
CA PRO A 210 12.35 10.38 8.49
C PRO A 210 12.68 9.03 7.86
N LEU A 211 13.12 8.03 8.63
CA LEU A 211 13.25 6.66 8.11
C LEU A 211 11.93 6.18 7.50
N LEU A 212 10.81 6.48 8.15
CA LEU A 212 9.47 6.06 7.75
C LEU A 212 8.93 6.83 6.54
N SER A 213 9.64 7.87 6.06
CA SER A 213 9.29 8.52 4.80
C SER A 213 9.77 7.72 3.59
N ARG A 214 10.67 6.74 3.73
CA ARG A 214 11.26 6.00 2.61
C ARG A 214 10.38 4.84 2.15
N ALA A 215 10.18 4.73 0.84
CA ALA A 215 9.33 3.68 0.26
C ALA A 215 9.92 2.27 0.45
N TRP A 216 11.24 2.11 0.35
CA TRP A 216 11.92 0.84 0.65
C TRP A 216 11.64 0.36 2.09
N VAL A 217 11.68 1.28 3.07
CA VAL A 217 11.43 0.97 4.48
C VAL A 217 10.00 0.46 4.72
N PHE A 218 9.05 0.77 3.84
CA PHE A 218 7.70 0.24 3.97
C PHE A 218 7.67 -1.28 3.88
N GLN A 219 8.36 -1.88 2.90
CA GLN A 219 8.43 -3.34 2.83
C GLN A 219 9.23 -3.92 4.01
N GLU A 220 10.32 -3.27 4.42
CA GLU A 220 11.19 -3.71 5.52
C GLU A 220 10.42 -3.81 6.83
N SER A 221 9.62 -2.79 7.14
CA SER A 221 8.81 -2.71 8.36
C SER A 221 7.55 -3.57 8.30
N LEU A 222 6.90 -3.70 7.14
CA LEU A 222 5.68 -4.49 7.00
C LEU A 222 5.96 -5.99 7.02
N LEU A 223 7.01 -6.45 6.32
CA LEU A 223 7.28 -7.88 6.08
C LEU A 223 8.05 -8.58 7.21
N CYS A 224 8.77 -7.85 8.07
CA CYS A 224 9.44 -8.47 9.21
C CYS A 224 8.45 -8.91 10.30
N PRO A 225 8.65 -10.02 11.04
CA PRO A 225 7.72 -10.43 12.09
C PRO A 225 7.77 -9.52 13.34
N ARG A 226 8.91 -8.87 13.58
CA ARG A 226 9.23 -8.09 14.77
C ARG A 226 10.08 -6.89 14.35
N ASN A 227 9.74 -5.69 14.81
CA ASN A 227 10.46 -4.46 14.52
C ASN A 227 10.69 -3.64 15.78
N ILE A 228 11.93 -3.20 15.98
CA ILE A 228 12.33 -2.27 17.03
C ILE A 228 12.54 -0.91 16.40
N TYR A 229 11.82 0.11 16.84
CA TYR A 229 12.09 1.49 16.45
C TYR A 229 12.95 2.16 17.54
N TYR A 230 14.14 2.63 17.15
CA TYR A 230 15.09 3.28 18.06
C TYR A 230 15.81 4.45 17.37
N GLY A 231 16.33 5.40 18.15
CA GLY A 231 17.04 6.57 17.62
C GLY A 231 16.35 7.91 17.91
N GLN A 232 15.19 7.90 18.57
CA GLN A 232 14.57 9.07 19.19
C GLN A 232 14.56 8.89 20.72
N SER A 233 13.95 9.82 21.45
CA SER A 233 13.76 9.80 22.90
C SER A 233 12.97 8.62 23.47
N ARG A 234 12.52 7.68 22.63
CA ARG A 234 11.74 6.50 23.02
C ARG A 234 12.12 5.28 22.18
N LEU A 235 11.96 4.12 22.80
CA LEU A 235 12.05 2.81 22.19
C LEU A 235 10.64 2.27 21.97
N MET A 236 10.38 1.77 20.76
CA MET A 236 9.11 1.11 20.45
C MET A 236 9.32 -0.28 19.86
N TRP A 237 8.34 -1.14 20.11
CA TRP A 237 8.28 -2.50 19.63
C TRP A 237 6.99 -2.74 18.88
N GLU A 238 7.10 -3.24 17.66
CA GLU A 238 5.95 -3.71 16.89
C GLU A 238 6.18 -5.17 16.48
N CYS A 239 5.22 -6.03 16.80
CA CYS A 239 5.18 -7.39 16.27
C CYS A 239 3.78 -7.67 15.69
N CYS A 240 3.51 -8.93 15.37
CA CYS A 240 2.24 -9.29 14.74
C CYS A 240 1.03 -9.34 15.70
N GLU A 241 1.24 -9.09 16.99
CA GLU A 241 0.18 -9.12 18.01
C GLU A 241 0.17 -7.90 18.93
N LYS A 242 1.34 -7.30 19.18
CA LYS A 242 1.50 -6.19 20.12
C LYS A 242 2.27 -5.03 19.51
N LEU A 243 1.83 -3.83 19.89
CA LEU A 243 2.59 -2.59 19.76
C LEU A 243 2.87 -2.08 21.18
N GLN A 244 4.14 -1.87 21.50
CA GLN A 244 4.57 -1.42 22.82
C GLN A 244 5.46 -0.18 22.71
N ASP A 245 5.25 0.75 23.63
CA ASP A 245 6.10 1.92 23.84
C ASP A 245 6.77 1.81 25.21
N GLU A 246 8.06 2.17 25.29
CA GLU A 246 8.82 2.02 26.52
C GLU A 246 8.29 2.83 27.72
N LEU A 247 7.47 3.87 27.50
CA LEU A 247 6.94 4.75 28.54
C LEU A 247 5.46 4.47 28.80
N CYS A 248 4.70 4.13 27.77
CA CYS A 248 3.25 3.91 27.86
C CYS A 248 2.86 2.43 28.01
N GLY A 249 3.76 1.49 27.74
CA GLY A 249 3.45 0.06 27.74
C GLY A 249 2.73 -0.37 26.46
N GLU A 250 1.82 -1.33 26.56
CA GLU A 250 1.07 -1.85 25.41
C GLU A 250 0.00 -0.86 24.92
N LEU A 251 -0.08 -0.69 23.60
CA LEU A 251 -0.95 0.27 22.93
C LEU A 251 -2.14 -0.45 22.27
N HIS A 252 -3.15 -0.78 23.08
CA HIS A 252 -4.29 -1.61 22.67
C HIS A 252 -5.22 -0.98 21.61
N GLU A 253 -5.26 0.36 21.48
CA GLU A 253 -6.21 1.07 20.61
C GLU A 253 -5.68 1.38 19.20
N THR A 254 -4.48 0.89 18.86
CA THR A 254 -3.82 1.22 17.59
C THR A 254 -3.84 0.05 16.61
N THR A 255 -4.27 0.32 15.39
CA THR A 255 -4.18 -0.62 14.27
C THR A 255 -2.71 -0.90 13.98
N SER A 256 -2.24 -2.15 14.12
CA SER A 256 -0.86 -2.50 13.73
C SER A 256 -0.67 -2.29 12.23
N SER A 257 0.51 -1.81 11.83
CA SER A 257 0.90 -1.65 10.42
C SER A 257 0.80 -2.96 9.64
N LYS A 258 0.87 -4.10 10.34
CA LYS A 258 0.85 -5.46 9.81
C LYS A 258 -0.56 -6.04 9.60
N MET A 259 -1.62 -5.27 9.86
CA MET A 259 -3.01 -5.72 9.70
C MET A 259 -3.30 -6.32 8.30
N LEU A 260 -2.69 -5.78 7.25
CA LEU A 260 -2.80 -6.30 5.87
C LEU A 260 -2.49 -7.80 5.77
N LEU A 261 -1.52 -8.28 6.55
CA LEU A 261 -0.96 -9.63 6.46
C LEU A 261 -1.30 -10.53 7.67
N GLN A 262 -2.04 -10.01 8.65
CA GLN A 262 -2.29 -10.71 9.93
C GLN A 262 -3.62 -11.46 10.02
N SER A 263 -4.58 -11.17 9.13
CA SER A 263 -5.90 -11.78 9.26
C SER A 263 -5.81 -13.26 8.89
N SER A 264 -5.84 -14.10 9.92
CA SER A 264 -5.88 -15.57 9.84
C SER A 264 -7.10 -16.13 9.10
N ASN A 265 -7.98 -15.27 8.61
CA ASN A 265 -9.17 -15.60 7.82
C ASN A 265 -8.99 -15.26 6.33
N PHE A 266 -7.77 -14.98 5.86
CA PHE A 266 -7.52 -14.76 4.44
C PHE A 266 -6.93 -16.03 3.82
N SER A 267 -7.76 -17.06 3.62
CA SER A 267 -7.50 -18.08 2.59
C SER A 267 -8.23 -17.65 1.31
N HIS A 268 -7.84 -18.12 0.12
CA HIS A 268 -8.55 -17.78 -1.13
C HIS A 268 -10.07 -17.95 -1.02
N GLU A 269 -10.53 -19.07 -0.45
CA GLU A 269 -11.96 -19.34 -0.24
C GLU A 269 -12.60 -18.40 0.79
N THR A 270 -11.86 -17.99 1.83
CA THR A 270 -12.37 -17.10 2.88
C THR A 270 -12.32 -15.63 2.48
N VAL A 271 -11.34 -15.18 1.67
CA VAL A 271 -11.31 -13.82 1.12
C VAL A 271 -12.46 -13.63 0.14
N MET A 272 -12.87 -14.67 -0.58
CA MET A 272 -14.06 -14.64 -1.43
C MET A 272 -15.39 -14.64 -0.63
N ASP A 273 -15.38 -14.79 0.70
CA ASP A 273 -16.52 -14.42 1.56
C ASP A 273 -16.57 -12.90 1.69
N ASN A 274 -17.72 -12.31 1.31
CA ASN A 274 -17.92 -10.87 1.15
C ASN A 274 -17.47 -10.02 2.36
N ARG A 275 -17.59 -10.55 3.58
CA ARG A 275 -17.18 -9.83 4.79
C ARG A 275 -15.66 -9.69 4.90
N PHE A 276 -14.92 -10.75 4.58
CA PHE A 276 -13.47 -10.77 4.69
C PHE A 276 -12.81 -10.04 3.52
N PHE A 277 -13.39 -10.13 2.32
CA PHE A 277 -12.96 -9.32 1.16
C PHE A 277 -12.86 -7.84 1.53
N ARG A 278 -13.91 -7.27 2.15
CA ARG A 278 -13.94 -5.84 2.51
C ARG A 278 -12.84 -5.44 3.48
N ILE A 279 -12.59 -6.24 4.50
CA ILE A 279 -11.57 -5.96 5.51
C ILE A 279 -10.19 -6.01 4.85
N PHE A 280 -9.91 -7.05 4.07
CA PHE A 280 -8.67 -7.18 3.31
C PHE A 280 -8.48 -5.99 2.35
N TYR A 281 -9.49 -5.72 1.51
CA TYR A 281 -9.43 -4.73 0.45
C TYR A 281 -9.25 -3.31 1.01
N SER A 282 -9.93 -2.98 2.12
CA SER A 282 -9.70 -1.72 2.83
C SER A 282 -8.26 -1.58 3.36
N SER A 283 -7.67 -2.68 3.85
CA SER A 283 -6.29 -2.71 4.33
C SER A 283 -5.30 -2.59 3.17
N TRP A 284 -5.59 -3.26 2.06
CA TRP A 284 -4.80 -3.21 0.81
C TRP A 284 -4.73 -1.79 0.25
N HIS A 285 -5.88 -1.12 0.15
CA HIS A 285 -5.94 0.26 -0.30
C HIS A 285 -5.24 1.22 0.65
N SER A 286 -5.37 1.01 1.97
CA SER A 286 -4.60 1.80 2.93
C SER A 286 -3.10 1.62 2.75
N ALA A 287 -2.63 0.41 2.46
CA ALA A 287 -1.21 0.15 2.21
C ALA A 287 -0.72 0.82 0.91
N ILE A 288 -1.50 0.77 -0.18
CA ILE A 288 -1.19 1.48 -1.44
C ILE A 288 -1.10 2.99 -1.16
N ARG A 289 -2.11 3.56 -0.51
CA ARG A 289 -2.13 5.00 -0.15
C ARG A 289 -0.92 5.40 0.67
N THR A 290 -0.60 4.62 1.70
CA THR A 290 0.59 4.83 2.52
C THR A 290 1.85 4.81 1.66
N TYR A 291 2.03 3.76 0.86
CA TYR A 291 3.20 3.55 0.01
C TYR A 291 3.41 4.67 -1.03
N ARG A 292 2.35 5.14 -1.69
CA ARG A 292 2.43 6.21 -2.70
C ARG A 292 2.93 7.53 -2.14
N LEU A 293 2.72 7.78 -0.84
CA LEU A 293 3.15 9.01 -0.15
C LEU A 293 4.58 8.93 0.41
N LEU A 294 5.33 7.87 0.06
CA LEU A 294 6.70 7.65 0.48
C LEU A 294 7.70 8.04 -0.62
N ASP A 295 8.86 8.48 -0.15
CA ASP A 295 9.97 9.02 -0.91
C ASP A 295 10.88 7.91 -1.43
N LEU A 296 11.42 8.10 -2.63
CA LEU A 296 12.46 7.28 -3.24
C LEU A 296 13.60 8.16 -3.72
N SER A 297 14.82 7.65 -3.61
CA SER A 297 15.98 8.28 -4.25
C SER A 297 15.90 8.17 -5.77
N PHE A 298 15.45 7.01 -6.28
CA PHE A 298 15.24 6.75 -7.69
C PHE A 298 13.81 6.25 -7.92
N GLU A 299 13.04 7.00 -8.70
CA GLU A 299 11.64 6.66 -8.97
C GLU A 299 11.47 5.35 -9.76
N SER A 300 12.51 4.93 -10.49
CA SER A 300 12.60 3.64 -11.16
C SER A 300 12.39 2.45 -10.22
N ASP A 301 12.68 2.62 -8.94
CA ASP A 301 12.65 1.54 -7.95
C ASP A 301 11.24 1.31 -7.38
N ARG A 302 10.26 2.17 -7.72
CA ARG A 302 8.94 2.15 -7.07
C ARG A 302 8.21 0.82 -7.22
N ALA A 303 8.26 0.19 -8.39
CA ALA A 303 7.64 -1.12 -8.53
C ALA A 303 8.36 -2.19 -7.69
N MET A 304 9.70 -2.18 -7.70
CA MET A 304 10.52 -3.13 -6.96
C MET A 304 10.40 -2.97 -5.43
N ALA A 305 10.34 -1.73 -4.94
CA ALA A 305 10.17 -1.44 -3.51
C ALA A 305 8.79 -1.85 -2.96
N PHE A 306 7.82 -2.13 -3.84
CA PHE A 306 6.50 -2.66 -3.47
C PHE A 306 6.36 -4.17 -3.72
N ALA A 307 7.22 -4.75 -4.56
CA ALA A 307 7.12 -6.14 -5.02
C ALA A 307 7.03 -7.16 -3.87
N GLY A 308 7.81 -6.99 -2.80
CA GLY A 308 7.74 -7.88 -1.63
C GLY A 308 6.37 -7.93 -0.96
N ILE A 309 5.72 -6.78 -0.84
CA ILE A 309 4.36 -6.66 -0.25
C ILE A 309 3.36 -7.39 -1.13
N THR A 310 3.48 -7.21 -2.45
CA THR A 310 2.60 -7.87 -3.42
C THR A 310 2.77 -9.39 -3.37
N LYS A 311 4.01 -9.90 -3.34
CA LYS A 311 4.31 -11.33 -3.19
C LYS A 311 3.67 -11.91 -1.92
N ALA A 312 3.81 -11.23 -0.78
CA ALA A 312 3.19 -11.65 0.47
C ALA A 312 1.65 -11.68 0.40
N VAL A 313 1.04 -10.67 -0.25
CA VAL A 313 -0.41 -10.64 -0.49
C VAL A 313 -0.87 -11.78 -1.41
N GLN A 314 -0.11 -12.10 -2.46
CA GLN A 314 -0.41 -13.24 -3.33
C GLN A 314 -0.32 -14.57 -2.58
N THR A 315 0.71 -14.76 -1.76
CA THR A 315 0.85 -15.95 -0.91
C THR A 315 -0.32 -16.09 0.06
N LEU A 316 -0.75 -14.97 0.66
CA LEU A 316 -1.85 -14.97 1.62
C LEU A 316 -3.21 -15.26 0.95
N THR A 317 -3.52 -14.55 -0.13
CA THR A 317 -4.87 -14.52 -0.72
C THR A 317 -5.05 -15.49 -1.88
N GLY A 318 -3.96 -15.92 -2.53
CA GLY A 318 -3.98 -16.61 -3.82
C GLY A 318 -4.26 -15.70 -5.01
N PHE A 319 -4.43 -14.39 -4.79
CA PHE A 319 -4.78 -13.46 -5.85
C PHE A 319 -3.64 -13.21 -6.84
N THR A 320 -4.02 -12.86 -8.06
CA THR A 320 -3.12 -12.47 -9.12
C THR A 320 -2.82 -10.98 -9.03
N TYR A 321 -1.57 -10.61 -8.76
CA TYR A 321 -1.13 -9.23 -8.87
C TYR A 321 -0.81 -8.84 -10.33
N LEU A 322 -1.27 -7.66 -10.75
CA LEU A 322 -1.07 -7.10 -12.09
C LEU A 322 -0.72 -5.61 -11.96
N ALA A 323 0.57 -5.26 -11.93
CA ALA A 323 1.03 -3.86 -11.92
C ALA A 323 0.18 -2.92 -11.05
N GLY A 324 -0.06 -3.27 -9.80
CA GLY A 324 -0.78 -2.45 -8.82
C GLY A 324 -2.22 -2.87 -8.56
N ILE A 325 -2.83 -3.70 -9.41
CA ILE A 325 -4.20 -4.20 -9.20
C ILE A 325 -4.21 -5.70 -8.92
N LEU A 326 -5.32 -6.18 -8.35
CA LEU A 326 -5.60 -7.59 -8.10
C LEU A 326 -6.59 -8.09 -9.16
N GLY A 327 -6.24 -9.15 -9.88
CA GLY A 327 -7.02 -9.67 -11.01
C GLY A 327 -8.43 -10.12 -10.62
N GLU A 328 -8.57 -10.70 -9.42
CA GLU A 328 -9.83 -11.16 -8.84
C GLU A 328 -10.72 -9.97 -8.41
N ALA A 329 -10.13 -8.79 -8.21
CA ALA A 329 -10.81 -7.54 -7.89
C ALA A 329 -10.81 -6.54 -9.05
N ILE A 330 -10.50 -6.97 -10.29
CA ILE A 330 -10.23 -6.07 -11.41
C ILE A 330 -11.35 -5.08 -11.71
N ALA A 331 -12.61 -5.51 -11.55
CA ALA A 331 -13.79 -4.68 -11.76
C ALA A 331 -13.81 -3.45 -10.83
N PHE A 332 -13.19 -3.58 -9.66
CA PHE A 332 -13.07 -2.53 -8.65
C PHE A 332 -11.72 -1.84 -8.74
N ASP A 333 -10.62 -2.59 -8.81
CA ASP A 333 -9.28 -1.98 -8.77
C ASP A 333 -9.01 -1.08 -9.97
N LEU A 334 -9.59 -1.34 -11.14
CA LEU A 334 -9.47 -0.44 -12.28
C LEU A 334 -10.26 0.87 -12.13
N LEU A 335 -11.16 0.98 -11.14
CA LEU A 335 -11.93 2.21 -10.90
C LEU A 335 -11.21 3.19 -9.96
N TRP A 336 -9.92 2.99 -9.69
CA TRP A 336 -9.11 3.97 -8.96
C TRP A 336 -9.24 5.35 -9.62
N CYS A 337 -9.41 6.42 -8.85
CA CYS A 337 -9.63 7.76 -9.39
C CYS A 337 -8.69 8.77 -8.76
N ILE A 338 -8.52 9.93 -9.40
CA ILE A 338 -7.71 11.00 -8.84
C ILE A 338 -8.54 12.04 -8.08
N SER A 339 -8.39 12.12 -6.75
CA SER A 339 -9.12 13.02 -5.85
C SER A 339 -8.88 14.51 -6.18
N SER A 340 -7.67 14.86 -6.64
CA SER A 340 -7.27 16.24 -6.92
C SER A 340 -6.44 16.36 -8.21
N PRO A 341 -7.09 16.61 -9.37
CA PRO A 341 -6.40 16.76 -10.66
C PRO A 341 -5.38 17.90 -10.73
N SER A 342 -5.46 18.88 -9.82
CA SER A 342 -4.49 19.99 -9.74
C SER A 342 -3.11 19.55 -9.29
N LEU A 343 -3.02 18.52 -8.44
CA LEU A 343 -1.74 17.97 -7.99
C LEU A 343 -1.01 17.21 -9.10
N LEU A 344 -1.75 16.59 -10.03
CA LEU A 344 -1.17 15.95 -11.22
C LEU A 344 -0.45 16.95 -12.11
N ARG A 345 -1.04 18.14 -12.30
CA ARG A 345 -0.42 19.21 -13.10
C ARG A 345 0.92 19.64 -12.53
N ALA A 346 1.01 19.75 -11.20
CA ALA A 346 2.24 20.12 -10.52
C ALA A 346 3.31 19.02 -10.61
N ALA A 347 2.91 17.74 -10.59
CA ALA A 347 3.83 16.62 -10.77
C ALA A 347 4.35 16.52 -12.22
N HIS A 348 3.50 16.74 -13.22
CA HIS A 348 3.88 16.68 -14.63
C HIS A 348 4.90 17.76 -15.02
N GLY A 349 4.74 18.99 -14.49
CA GLY A 349 5.69 20.09 -14.70
C GLY A 349 7.11 19.83 -14.19
N LYS A 350 7.33 18.78 -13.38
CA LYS A 350 8.64 18.37 -12.83
C LYS A 350 9.35 17.27 -13.64
N GLY A 351 8.85 16.89 -14.82
CA GLY A 351 9.54 15.92 -15.68
C GLY A 351 9.38 14.45 -15.27
N LEU A 352 8.33 14.11 -14.52
CA LEU A 352 7.98 12.72 -14.16
C LEU A 352 7.35 11.93 -15.32
N SER A 353 7.65 12.29 -16.57
CA SER A 353 7.01 11.79 -17.81
C SER A 353 7.45 10.40 -18.27
N ASN A 354 8.39 9.76 -17.56
CA ASN A 354 9.02 8.49 -17.99
C ASN A 354 8.56 7.26 -17.21
N ILE A 355 7.35 7.27 -16.64
CA ILE A 355 6.85 6.11 -15.90
C ILE A 355 6.50 4.99 -16.90
N LYS A 356 7.30 3.91 -16.87
CA LYS A 356 7.08 2.70 -17.67
C LYS A 356 6.02 1.81 -17.00
N ALA A 357 4.78 2.29 -16.93
CA ALA A 357 3.65 1.52 -16.42
C ALA A 357 2.47 1.57 -17.41
N PRO A 358 1.65 0.51 -17.47
CA PRO A 358 0.41 0.50 -18.25
C PRO A 358 -0.54 1.62 -17.82
N THR A 359 -1.33 2.14 -18.76
CA THR A 359 -2.20 3.31 -18.51
C THR A 359 -3.32 3.03 -17.51
N TRP A 360 -3.68 1.76 -17.37
CA TRP A 360 -4.66 1.26 -16.42
C TRP A 360 -4.10 1.03 -15.01
N SER A 361 -2.78 1.05 -14.85
CA SER A 361 -2.11 0.92 -13.57
C SER A 361 -2.02 2.27 -12.86
N TRP A 362 -2.26 2.30 -11.55
CA TRP A 362 -2.02 3.50 -10.75
C TRP A 362 -0.55 3.88 -10.64
N PHE A 363 0.39 3.00 -11.02
CA PHE A 363 1.81 3.34 -11.17
C PHE A 363 2.04 4.32 -12.31
N SER A 364 1.15 4.40 -13.32
CA SER A 364 1.27 5.37 -14.42
C SER A 364 1.17 6.82 -13.97
N VAL A 365 0.63 7.04 -12.76
CA VAL A 365 0.44 8.35 -12.18
C VAL A 365 1.57 8.62 -11.18
N PRO A 366 2.29 9.75 -11.32
CA PRO A 366 3.35 10.09 -10.37
C PRO A 366 2.79 10.33 -8.95
N PRO A 367 3.60 10.11 -7.91
CA PRO A 367 3.25 10.52 -6.55
C PRO A 367 3.12 12.05 -6.49
N GLY A 368 2.09 12.55 -5.80
CA GLY A 368 1.90 13.99 -5.62
C GLY A 368 3.02 14.57 -4.74
N ALA A 369 3.72 15.60 -5.20
CA ALA A 369 4.70 16.30 -4.37
C ALA A 369 3.99 16.94 -3.16
N SER A 370 4.38 16.58 -1.94
CA SER A 370 3.82 17.16 -0.72
C SER A 370 4.13 18.66 -0.67
N VAL A 371 3.13 19.50 -0.88
CA VAL A 371 3.21 20.94 -0.56
C VAL A 371 2.12 21.23 0.46
N GLY A 372 2.52 21.36 1.73
CA GLY A 372 1.63 21.79 2.81
C GLY A 372 0.78 20.69 3.43
N SER A 373 0.51 20.82 4.73
CA SER A 373 -0.15 19.80 5.57
C SER A 373 -1.51 19.36 5.03
N ARG A 374 -1.78 18.05 5.14
CA ARG A 374 -2.96 17.30 4.65
C ARG A 374 -2.90 16.98 3.15
N SER A 375 -1.98 16.08 2.79
CA SER A 375 -2.00 15.41 1.50
C SER A 375 -3.26 14.55 1.40
N GLU A 376 -4.27 15.03 0.69
CA GLU A 376 -5.28 14.16 0.11
C GLU A 376 -4.55 13.27 -0.90
N ASP A 377 -4.48 11.97 -0.64
CA ASP A 377 -3.96 11.02 -1.62
C ASP A 377 -4.66 11.28 -2.96
N THR A 378 -3.85 11.46 -4.00
CA THR A 378 -4.39 11.64 -5.32
C THR A 378 -5.15 10.40 -5.71
N ILE A 379 -4.72 9.17 -5.39
CA ILE A 379 -5.40 7.97 -5.87
C ILE A 379 -6.34 7.40 -4.82
N GLY A 380 -7.64 7.49 -5.09
CA GLY A 380 -8.69 6.92 -4.26
C GLY A 380 -9.32 5.71 -4.92
N PHE A 381 -9.56 4.67 -4.14
CA PHE A 381 -10.47 3.57 -4.49
C PHE A 381 -11.83 3.71 -3.78
N ASN A 382 -12.11 4.89 -3.21
CA ASN A 382 -13.30 5.13 -2.39
C ASN A 382 -14.61 4.91 -3.17
N ILE A 383 -14.59 5.07 -4.48
CA ILE A 383 -15.70 4.71 -5.38
C ILE A 383 -16.06 3.23 -5.21
N CYS A 384 -15.06 2.36 -5.14
CA CYS A 384 -15.21 0.92 -4.90
C CYS A 384 -15.70 0.61 -3.48
N SER A 385 -15.44 1.50 -2.51
CA SER A 385 -15.97 1.36 -1.14
C SER A 385 -17.42 1.83 -1.00
N GLN A 386 -17.88 2.73 -1.87
CA GLN A 386 -19.23 3.29 -1.91
C GLN A 386 -20.20 2.43 -2.72
N MET A 387 -19.75 1.87 -3.85
CA MET A 387 -20.45 0.78 -4.53
C MET A 387 -20.27 -0.46 -3.66
N GLU A 388 -21.18 -0.65 -2.70
CA GLU A 388 -21.07 -1.65 -1.64
C GLU A 388 -20.54 -2.99 -2.20
N LEU A 389 -19.30 -3.35 -1.85
CA LEU A 389 -18.67 -4.67 -2.07
C LEU A 389 -19.47 -5.87 -1.49
N ASN A 390 -20.70 -5.62 -1.02
CA ASN A 390 -21.63 -6.57 -0.41
C ASN A 390 -22.81 -6.95 -1.30
N SER A 391 -22.99 -6.34 -2.46
CA SER A 391 -24.31 -6.43 -3.07
C SER A 391 -24.52 -7.81 -3.70
N LYS A 392 -25.44 -8.60 -3.12
CA LYS A 392 -26.23 -9.63 -3.84
C LYS A 392 -27.08 -9.03 -4.99
N ARG A 393 -26.72 -7.82 -5.45
CA ARG A 393 -27.46 -6.87 -6.29
C ARG A 393 -26.62 -6.45 -7.50
N CYS A 394 -25.35 -6.88 -7.55
CA CYS A 394 -24.51 -6.64 -8.70
C CYS A 394 -25.08 -7.43 -9.86
N THR A 395 -25.61 -6.70 -10.82
CA THR A 395 -26.30 -7.26 -11.98
C THR A 395 -25.27 -7.64 -13.05
N TYR A 396 -24.12 -6.96 -13.07
CA TYR A 396 -23.03 -7.25 -14.00
C TYR A 396 -21.66 -6.76 -13.46
N THR A 397 -20.61 -7.57 -13.68
CA THR A 397 -19.20 -7.19 -13.46
C THR A 397 -18.33 -7.63 -14.64
N ALA A 398 -17.43 -6.76 -15.08
CA ALA A 398 -16.42 -7.14 -16.07
C ALA A 398 -15.53 -8.28 -15.54
N THR A 399 -15.13 -9.18 -16.43
CA THR A 399 -14.32 -10.37 -16.06
C THR A 399 -12.98 -10.36 -16.80
N LEU A 400 -11.89 -10.59 -16.06
CA LEU A 400 -10.58 -10.79 -16.66
C LEU A 400 -10.59 -12.09 -17.47
N ILE A 401 -10.24 -12.01 -18.75
CA ILE A 401 -10.09 -13.16 -19.65
C ILE A 401 -8.63 -13.63 -19.62
N ASP A 402 -7.71 -12.69 -19.81
CA ASP A 402 -6.30 -13.03 -20.01
C ASP A 402 -5.37 -11.87 -19.61
N ARG A 403 -4.13 -12.23 -19.30
CA ARG A 403 -3.02 -11.32 -19.03
C ARG A 403 -1.81 -11.79 -19.83
N TYR A 404 -1.11 -10.87 -20.47
CA TYR A 404 0.08 -11.24 -21.24
C TYR A 404 1.11 -10.11 -21.22
N SER A 405 2.39 -10.47 -21.30
CA SER A 405 3.45 -9.51 -21.57
C SER A 405 4.38 -10.10 -22.60
N PHE A 406 4.48 -9.43 -23.75
CA PHE A 406 5.39 -9.83 -24.83
C PHE A 406 6.88 -9.84 -24.43
N LYS A 407 7.22 -9.36 -23.22
CA LYS A 407 8.58 -9.30 -22.69
C LYS A 407 8.86 -10.38 -21.63
N HIS A 408 7.84 -10.90 -20.96
CA HIS A 408 7.99 -11.72 -19.75
C HIS A 408 7.20 -13.04 -19.74
N ASP A 409 6.81 -13.57 -20.91
CA ASP A 409 6.02 -14.81 -21.01
C ASP A 409 6.60 -16.04 -20.26
N SER A 410 7.89 -16.02 -19.88
CA SER A 410 8.55 -17.09 -19.11
C SER A 410 8.90 -16.74 -17.65
N ASP A 411 8.72 -15.49 -17.19
CA ASP A 411 9.08 -15.05 -15.83
C ASP A 411 7.86 -14.45 -15.11
N SER A 412 7.20 -15.29 -14.30
CA SER A 412 6.02 -14.90 -13.53
C SER A 412 6.30 -13.88 -12.42
N GLN A 413 7.56 -13.70 -11.99
CA GLN A 413 7.94 -12.74 -10.95
C GLN A 413 8.30 -11.37 -11.53
N ALA A 414 8.62 -11.29 -12.82
CA ALA A 414 8.87 -10.02 -13.50
C ALA A 414 7.66 -9.07 -13.39
N TYR A 415 6.43 -9.60 -13.44
CA TYR A 415 5.20 -8.81 -13.32
C TYR A 415 5.04 -8.03 -12.01
N LEU A 416 5.85 -8.34 -10.98
CA LEU A 416 5.84 -7.62 -9.71
C LEU A 416 6.56 -6.26 -9.81
N HIS A 417 7.52 -6.13 -10.73
CA HIS A 417 8.43 -4.98 -10.74
C HIS A 417 8.78 -4.43 -12.14
N ASP A 418 8.60 -5.21 -13.22
CA ASP A 418 8.75 -4.78 -14.61
C ASP A 418 7.42 -4.91 -15.35
N PHE A 419 6.79 -3.76 -15.59
CA PHE A 419 5.48 -3.71 -16.24
C PHE A 419 5.56 -3.51 -17.75
N ALA A 420 6.77 -3.56 -18.33
CA ALA A 420 6.96 -3.33 -19.74
C ALA A 420 6.19 -4.36 -20.58
N GLY A 421 5.32 -3.84 -21.45
CA GLY A 421 4.54 -4.64 -22.38
C GLY A 421 3.40 -5.44 -21.75
N LEU A 422 3.11 -5.21 -20.46
CA LEU A 422 1.99 -5.86 -19.78
C LEU A 422 0.66 -5.35 -20.33
N ARG A 423 -0.21 -6.29 -20.67
CA ARG A 423 -1.56 -6.03 -21.18
C ARG A 423 -2.55 -6.94 -20.48
N ILE A 424 -3.78 -6.44 -20.38
CA ILE A 424 -4.90 -7.16 -19.80
C ILE A 424 -6.04 -7.21 -20.80
N LYS A 425 -6.74 -8.33 -20.86
CA LYS A 425 -7.93 -8.53 -21.69
C LYS A 425 -9.10 -8.92 -20.81
N PHE A 426 -10.24 -8.29 -21.01
CA PHE A 426 -11.47 -8.56 -20.26
C PHE A 426 -12.68 -8.65 -21.16
N LYS A 427 -13.69 -9.36 -20.66
CA LYS A 427 -15.01 -9.46 -21.26
C LYS A 427 -15.87 -8.34 -20.71
N THR A 428 -16.39 -7.47 -21.57
CA THR A 428 -17.23 -6.36 -21.14
C THR A 428 -18.19 -5.80 -22.18
N HIS A 429 -19.13 -4.95 -21.74
CA HIS A 429 -19.91 -4.09 -22.61
C HIS A 429 -19.16 -2.79 -22.88
N ARG A 430 -18.91 -2.50 -24.16
CA ARG A 430 -18.40 -1.21 -24.62
C ARG A 430 -19.54 -0.32 -25.09
N ILE A 431 -19.50 0.91 -24.64
CA ILE A 431 -20.50 1.94 -24.89
C ILE A 431 -19.79 3.09 -25.60
N PRO A 432 -20.14 3.37 -26.87
CA PRO A 432 -19.61 4.54 -27.57
C PRO A 432 -19.92 5.82 -26.78
N CYS A 433 -18.94 6.72 -26.65
CA CYS A 433 -19.13 7.98 -25.93
C CYS A 433 -18.36 9.13 -26.58
N LYS A 434 -18.68 10.36 -26.18
CA LYS A 434 -17.96 11.56 -26.58
C LYS A 434 -17.53 12.34 -25.35
N LEU A 435 -16.26 12.75 -25.29
CA LEU A 435 -15.79 13.72 -24.31
C LEU A 435 -16.01 15.16 -24.81
N GLN A 436 -16.50 16.02 -23.93
CA GLN A 436 -16.73 17.44 -24.24
C GLN A 436 -16.46 18.32 -23.02
N TRP A 437 -15.72 19.41 -23.23
CA TRP A 437 -15.57 20.45 -22.21
C TRP A 437 -16.85 21.26 -22.05
N ASP A 438 -17.30 21.38 -20.81
CA ASP A 438 -18.27 22.36 -20.34
C ASP A 438 -17.57 23.27 -19.33
N ASN A 439 -17.14 24.44 -19.80
CA ASN A 439 -16.24 25.32 -19.07
C ASN A 439 -14.95 24.57 -18.64
N LYS A 440 -14.67 24.50 -17.34
CA LYS A 440 -13.50 23.80 -16.77
C LYS A 440 -13.78 22.34 -16.42
N ILE A 441 -14.96 21.83 -16.76
CA ILE A 441 -15.39 20.47 -16.41
C ILE A 441 -15.42 19.65 -17.69
N LEU A 442 -14.65 18.58 -17.73
CA LEU A 442 -14.71 17.60 -18.82
C LEU A 442 -15.89 16.67 -18.55
N ARG A 443 -16.81 16.54 -19.51
CA ARG A 443 -18.00 15.69 -19.40
C ARG A 443 -17.91 14.52 -20.37
N LEU A 444 -18.45 13.37 -19.95
CA LEU A 444 -18.65 12.18 -20.76
C LEU A 444 -20.10 12.12 -21.25
N LEU A 445 -20.30 11.97 -22.56
CA LEU A 445 -21.61 11.86 -23.21
C LEU A 445 -21.79 10.46 -23.81
N PRO A 446 -22.51 9.53 -23.15
CA PRO A 446 -22.84 8.22 -23.70
C PRO A 446 -23.65 8.35 -25.00
N HIS A 447 -23.30 7.57 -26.02
CA HIS A 447 -23.91 7.59 -27.36
C HIS A 447 -24.01 8.98 -28.02
N GLY A 448 -23.22 9.97 -27.55
CA GLY A 448 -23.23 11.33 -28.07
C GLY A 448 -24.49 12.14 -27.76
N LYS A 449 -25.35 11.69 -26.82
CA LYS A 449 -26.60 12.37 -26.45
C LYS A 449 -26.75 12.52 -24.93
N PHE A 450 -27.47 13.56 -24.51
CA PHE A 450 -27.96 13.75 -23.14
C PHE A 450 -29.41 13.25 -23.08
N GLU A 451 -29.66 11.95 -23.09
CA GLU A 451 -31.03 11.41 -23.06
C GLU A 451 -31.25 10.56 -21.80
N LEU A 452 -31.34 11.22 -20.65
CA LEU A 452 -32.35 10.80 -19.67
C LEU A 452 -33.65 11.45 -20.15
N ALA A 453 -34.68 10.65 -20.44
CA ALA A 453 -35.90 11.10 -21.09
C ALA A 453 -36.47 12.40 -20.49
N GLU A 454 -36.97 13.30 -21.35
CA GLU A 454 -37.50 14.66 -21.06
C GLU A 454 -38.52 14.77 -19.91
N ARG A 455 -39.03 13.65 -19.39
CA ARG A 455 -40.00 13.61 -18.29
C ARG A 455 -39.42 13.65 -16.88
N TYR A 456 -38.10 13.61 -16.74
CA TYR A 456 -37.45 13.74 -15.43
C TYR A 456 -36.80 15.13 -15.32
N GLU A 457 -37.43 16.01 -14.53
CA GLU A 457 -36.96 17.36 -14.17
C GLU A 457 -35.50 17.39 -13.68
N PRO A 458 -34.85 18.58 -13.75
CA PRO A 458 -33.63 18.87 -14.51
C PRO A 458 -32.42 18.05 -14.05
N GLU A 459 -31.34 18.05 -14.86
CA GLU A 459 -30.03 17.42 -14.61
C GLU A 459 -29.86 16.90 -13.17
N PRO A 460 -29.69 15.58 -12.97
CA PRO A 460 -29.67 15.01 -11.63
C PRO A 460 -28.77 15.85 -10.73
N LYS A 461 -29.33 16.40 -9.64
CA LYS A 461 -28.59 17.24 -8.68
C LYS A 461 -27.36 16.54 -8.08
N ASN A 462 -27.25 15.21 -8.29
CA ASN A 462 -26.17 14.32 -7.87
C ASN A 462 -25.35 13.76 -9.07
N GLY A 463 -25.50 14.34 -10.26
CA GLY A 463 -25.06 13.77 -11.54
C GLY A 463 -23.55 13.74 -11.76
N MET A 464 -23.05 12.55 -12.09
CA MET A 464 -21.85 12.28 -12.90
C MET A 464 -20.53 12.86 -12.38
N LYS A 465 -19.68 12.00 -11.83
CA LYS A 465 -18.27 12.32 -11.58
C LYS A 465 -17.43 11.62 -12.63
N TYR A 466 -17.16 12.32 -13.73
CA TYR A 466 -16.05 11.97 -14.61
C TYR A 466 -14.75 12.46 -13.98
N ILE A 467 -13.81 11.56 -13.78
CA ILE A 467 -12.49 11.86 -13.24
C ILE A 467 -11.48 11.36 -14.25
N HIS A 468 -10.83 12.28 -14.96
CA HIS A 468 -9.73 11.92 -15.86
C HIS A 468 -8.44 11.72 -15.06
N ASP A 469 -7.67 10.72 -15.47
CA ASP A 469 -6.33 10.44 -14.94
C ASP A 469 -5.22 10.77 -15.94
N ASP A 470 -5.58 11.00 -17.20
CA ASP A 470 -4.64 11.47 -18.21
C ASP A 470 -4.17 12.90 -17.90
N VAL A 471 -2.88 12.99 -17.57
CA VAL A 471 -2.17 14.24 -17.30
C VAL A 471 -2.09 15.17 -18.51
N MET A 472 -2.28 14.66 -19.72
CA MET A 472 -2.30 15.43 -20.96
C MET A 472 -3.66 16.08 -21.23
N LEU A 473 -4.74 15.59 -20.61
CA LEU A 473 -6.07 16.18 -20.73
C LEU A 473 -6.20 17.39 -19.79
N LEU A 474 -5.76 18.55 -20.26
CA LEU A 474 -5.83 19.82 -19.53
C LEU A 474 -7.05 20.64 -19.94
N SER A 475 -7.47 21.60 -19.10
CA SER A 475 -8.52 22.55 -19.49
C SER A 475 -8.17 23.19 -20.83
N ASP A 476 -9.14 23.24 -21.74
CA ASP A 476 -8.98 23.76 -23.10
C ASP A 476 -8.14 22.90 -24.06
N SER A 477 -7.65 21.72 -23.62
CA SER A 477 -7.11 20.71 -24.54
C SER A 477 -8.22 20.12 -25.41
N THR A 478 -7.90 19.67 -26.61
CA THR A 478 -8.88 18.96 -27.45
C THR A 478 -9.05 17.53 -26.92
N PRO A 479 -10.24 17.12 -26.44
CA PRO A 479 -10.46 15.75 -26.02
C PRO A 479 -10.31 14.78 -27.20
N PRO A 480 -9.97 13.50 -26.94
CA PRO A 480 -9.93 12.47 -27.97
C PRO A 480 -11.30 12.36 -28.66
N GLN A 481 -11.30 12.23 -29.98
CA GLN A 481 -12.54 12.19 -30.76
C GLN A 481 -13.24 10.83 -30.68
N GLU A 482 -12.46 9.76 -30.68
CA GLU A 482 -12.94 8.39 -30.60
C GLU A 482 -12.81 7.90 -29.16
N THR A 483 -13.78 8.21 -28.31
CA THR A 483 -13.79 7.71 -26.92
C THR A 483 -14.82 6.61 -26.75
N CYS A 484 -14.52 5.64 -25.91
CA CYS A 484 -15.48 4.63 -25.48
C CYS A 484 -15.50 4.56 -23.95
N MET A 485 -16.61 4.10 -23.41
CA MET A 485 -16.72 3.68 -22.02
C MET A 485 -16.85 2.16 -22.00
N ILE A 486 -16.07 1.49 -21.16
CA ILE A 486 -16.26 0.07 -20.85
C ILE A 486 -16.90 -0.07 -19.49
N LEU A 487 -17.97 -0.86 -19.41
CA LEU A 487 -18.73 -1.06 -18.19
C LEU A 487 -17.96 -1.99 -17.25
N MET A 488 -17.62 -1.54 -16.05
CA MET A 488 -16.93 -2.37 -15.07
C MET A 488 -17.90 -2.99 -14.08
N ILE A 489 -18.86 -2.20 -13.60
CA ILE A 489 -19.83 -2.60 -12.57
C ILE A 489 -21.18 -1.98 -12.91
N PHE A 490 -22.25 -2.77 -12.74
CA PHE A 490 -23.62 -2.29 -12.85
C PHE A 490 -24.50 -2.97 -11.78
N GLU A 491 -25.23 -2.17 -11.02
CA GLU A 491 -26.14 -2.63 -9.97
C GLU A 491 -27.53 -2.00 -10.10
N CYS A 492 -28.57 -2.78 -9.80
CA CYS A 492 -29.94 -2.29 -9.72
C CYS A 492 -30.73 -2.99 -8.60
N TRP A 493 -31.51 -2.20 -7.86
CA TRP A 493 -32.39 -2.70 -6.83
C TRP A 493 -33.63 -1.82 -6.67
N MET A 494 -34.66 -2.37 -6.01
CA MET A 494 -35.85 -1.63 -5.63
C MET A 494 -35.95 -1.56 -4.10
N THR A 495 -36.61 -0.49 -3.63
CA THR A 495 -36.96 -0.30 -2.23
C THR A 495 -38.47 -0.06 -2.13
N GLU A 496 -39.17 -0.86 -1.34
CA GLU A 496 -40.59 -0.71 -1.04
C GLU A 496 -40.77 -0.58 0.48
N GLY A 497 -41.09 0.63 0.96
CA GLY A 497 -41.06 0.92 2.39
C GLY A 497 -39.64 0.75 2.97
N ALA A 498 -39.48 -0.13 3.96
CA ALA A 498 -38.19 -0.48 4.56
C ALA A 498 -37.50 -1.70 3.91
N THR A 499 -38.18 -2.36 2.96
CA THR A 499 -37.69 -3.60 2.34
C THR A 499 -36.96 -3.29 1.04
N GLN A 500 -35.78 -3.89 0.84
CA GLN A 500 -34.99 -3.77 -0.39
C GLN A 500 -34.89 -5.13 -1.10
N CYS A 501 -35.07 -5.15 -2.42
CA CYS A 501 -34.97 -6.37 -3.23
C CYS A 501 -34.16 -6.14 -4.52
N SER A 502 -33.41 -7.15 -4.95
CA SER A 502 -32.70 -7.14 -6.24
C SER A 502 -33.72 -7.06 -7.38
N TYR A 503 -33.46 -6.20 -8.36
CA TYR A 503 -34.35 -6.00 -9.50
C TYR A 503 -33.60 -6.22 -10.82
N ASP A 504 -34.09 -7.15 -11.63
CA ASP A 504 -33.55 -7.42 -12.95
C ASP A 504 -34.25 -6.53 -13.98
N MET A 505 -33.60 -5.43 -14.37
CA MET A 505 -34.13 -4.48 -15.36
C MET A 505 -34.26 -5.07 -16.76
N SER A 506 -33.62 -6.21 -17.06
CA SER A 506 -33.79 -6.89 -18.35
C SER A 506 -35.15 -7.62 -18.44
N LYS A 507 -35.76 -7.92 -17.30
CA LYS A 507 -37.06 -8.60 -17.15
C LYS A 507 -38.12 -7.62 -16.64
N VAL A 508 -38.30 -6.50 -17.35
CA VAL A 508 -39.43 -5.58 -17.08
C VAL A 508 -40.74 -6.35 -17.31
N SER A 509 -41.26 -7.00 -16.27
CA SER A 509 -42.60 -7.57 -16.29
C SER A 509 -43.59 -6.41 -16.24
N ASP A 510 -44.71 -6.50 -16.95
CA ASP A 510 -45.86 -5.56 -16.94
C ASP A 510 -46.52 -5.34 -15.54
N LYS A 511 -45.85 -5.74 -14.46
CA LYS A 511 -46.31 -5.53 -13.09
C LYS A 511 -46.20 -4.05 -12.73
N ARG A 512 -47.37 -3.42 -12.51
CA ARG A 512 -47.47 -2.12 -11.83
C ARG A 512 -46.87 -2.23 -10.43
N LEU A 513 -45.83 -1.46 -10.16
CA LEU A 513 -45.21 -1.36 -8.83
C LEU A 513 -46.09 -0.49 -7.92
N SER A 514 -45.91 -0.58 -6.59
CA SER A 514 -46.64 0.30 -5.69
C SER A 514 -46.15 1.75 -5.81
N ARG A 515 -46.99 2.72 -5.45
CA ARG A 515 -46.58 4.15 -5.47
C ARG A 515 -45.47 4.47 -4.46
N ASN A 516 -45.21 3.56 -3.51
CA ASN A 516 -44.15 3.68 -2.50
C ASN A 516 -42.87 2.90 -2.88
N THR A 517 -42.76 2.45 -4.13
CA THR A 517 -41.54 1.84 -4.65
C THR A 517 -40.60 2.91 -5.21
N SER A 518 -39.32 2.82 -4.84
CA SER A 518 -38.24 3.54 -5.51
C SER A 518 -37.30 2.54 -6.17
N THR A 519 -36.93 2.81 -7.42
CA THR A 519 -35.92 2.05 -8.16
C THR A 519 -34.60 2.80 -8.10
N HIS A 520 -33.53 2.08 -7.82
CA HIS A 520 -32.18 2.61 -7.73
C HIS A 520 -31.29 1.85 -8.70
N TRP A 521 -30.37 2.55 -9.35
CA TRP A 521 -29.32 1.93 -10.13
C TRP A 521 -28.06 2.77 -10.12
N GLN A 522 -26.93 2.08 -10.12
CA GLN A 522 -25.61 2.69 -10.17
C GLN A 522 -24.70 1.90 -11.09
N TYR A 523 -23.73 2.60 -11.69
CA TYR A 523 -22.73 1.95 -12.51
C TYR A 523 -21.43 2.74 -12.56
N ALA A 524 -20.37 2.02 -12.85
CA ALA A 524 -19.04 2.58 -13.03
C ALA A 524 -18.35 1.94 -14.24
N GLY A 525 -17.58 2.75 -14.95
CA GLY A 525 -16.88 2.34 -16.16
C GLY A 525 -15.57 3.07 -16.35
N LEU A 526 -14.69 2.49 -17.18
CA LEU A 526 -13.45 3.14 -17.61
C LEU A 526 -13.72 3.89 -18.89
N VAL A 527 -13.18 5.09 -18.99
CA VAL A 527 -13.15 5.85 -20.24
C VAL A 527 -11.82 5.55 -20.92
N ILE A 528 -11.91 5.15 -22.19
CA ILE A 528 -10.80 4.64 -22.97
C ILE A 528 -10.74 5.33 -24.34
N GLU A 529 -9.52 5.44 -24.87
CA GLU A 529 -9.22 5.92 -26.21
C GLU A 529 -8.44 4.86 -27.03
N PRO A 530 -8.55 4.86 -28.37
CA PRO A 530 -7.80 3.96 -29.23
C PRO A 530 -6.29 4.16 -29.11
N ALA A 531 -5.57 3.05 -29.07
CA ALA A 531 -4.11 2.99 -29.11
C ALA A 531 -3.66 1.83 -30.02
N GLY A 532 -3.82 2.02 -31.33
CA GLY A 532 -3.62 0.97 -32.32
C GLY A 532 -4.70 -0.11 -32.22
N PRO A 533 -4.36 -1.41 -32.11
CA PRO A 533 -5.35 -2.47 -31.90
C PRO A 533 -5.79 -2.62 -30.43
N PHE A 534 -5.31 -1.73 -29.55
CA PHE A 534 -5.60 -1.75 -28.11
C PHE A 534 -6.27 -0.47 -27.66
N TRP A 535 -6.56 -0.40 -26.37
CA TRP A 535 -7.17 0.75 -25.72
C TRP A 535 -6.29 1.29 -24.61
N LYS A 536 -6.22 2.61 -24.50
CA LYS A 536 -5.58 3.33 -23.40
C LYS A 536 -6.66 3.87 -22.47
N ARG A 537 -6.45 3.71 -21.16
CA ARG A 537 -7.31 4.32 -20.15
C ARG A 537 -6.99 5.81 -20.02
N ILE A 538 -8.03 6.64 -19.92
CA ILE A 538 -7.92 8.10 -19.72
C ILE A 538 -8.80 8.65 -18.60
N GLY A 539 -9.64 7.82 -17.98
CA GLY A 539 -10.39 8.19 -16.80
C GLY A 539 -11.39 7.15 -16.33
N VAL A 540 -12.15 7.54 -15.32
CA VAL A 540 -13.24 6.76 -14.73
C VAL A 540 -14.51 7.58 -14.75
N PHE A 541 -15.63 6.89 -14.94
CA PHE A 541 -16.96 7.48 -14.91
C PHE A 541 -17.85 6.72 -13.94
N ILE A 542 -18.55 7.45 -13.07
CA ILE A 542 -19.55 6.90 -12.15
C ILE A 542 -20.85 7.67 -12.25
N PHE A 543 -21.92 6.90 -12.17
CA PHE A 543 -23.28 7.39 -12.13
C PHE A 543 -24.08 6.66 -11.06
N ASP A 544 -24.84 7.43 -10.28
CA ASP A 544 -25.79 6.94 -9.28
C ASP A 544 -27.11 7.70 -9.45
N ASN A 545 -28.22 6.97 -9.45
CA ASN A 545 -29.54 7.57 -9.58
C ASN A 545 -30.61 6.78 -8.81
N SER A 546 -31.61 7.52 -8.34
CA SER A 546 -32.78 6.97 -7.66
C SER A 546 -34.03 7.65 -8.17
N VAL A 547 -35.07 6.88 -8.44
CA VAL A 547 -36.35 7.42 -8.90
C VAL A 547 -37.51 6.74 -8.18
N GLN A 548 -38.44 7.57 -7.71
CA GLN A 548 -39.65 7.14 -7.04
C GLN A 548 -40.80 7.02 -8.04
N GLY A 549 -41.52 5.89 -8.03
CA GLY A 549 -42.70 5.73 -8.90
C GLY A 549 -43.10 4.29 -9.21
N ALA A 550 -44.33 4.13 -9.69
CA ALA A 550 -44.95 2.83 -10.00
C ALA A 550 -44.51 2.21 -11.34
N THR A 551 -43.59 2.85 -12.06
CA THR A 551 -43.14 2.44 -13.40
C THR A 551 -41.65 2.15 -13.39
N PRO A 552 -41.21 0.95 -13.82
CA PRO A 552 -39.80 0.64 -14.03
C PRO A 552 -39.17 1.59 -15.04
N ILE A 553 -37.93 2.00 -14.79
CA ILE A 553 -37.19 2.88 -15.70
C ILE A 553 -36.31 2.01 -16.59
N PRO A 554 -36.28 2.25 -17.91
CA PRO A 554 -35.39 1.51 -18.79
C PRO A 554 -33.93 1.71 -18.37
N CYS A 555 -33.13 0.65 -18.46
CA CYS A 555 -31.69 0.74 -18.23
C CYS A 555 -31.11 1.82 -19.16
N ALA A 556 -30.18 2.63 -18.64
CA ALA A 556 -29.46 3.62 -19.45
C ALA A 556 -28.62 2.99 -20.56
N PHE A 557 -28.37 1.68 -20.48
CA PHE A 557 -27.62 0.90 -21.45
C PHE A 557 -28.47 -0.22 -22.01
N ASP A 558 -28.37 -0.43 -23.31
CA ASP A 558 -28.90 -1.63 -23.94
C ASP A 558 -27.96 -2.81 -23.68
N LEU A 559 -28.11 -3.43 -22.50
CA LEU A 559 -27.36 -4.64 -22.11
C LEU A 559 -27.73 -5.88 -22.97
N LYS A 560 -28.57 -5.74 -24.01
CA LYS A 560 -28.86 -6.82 -24.96
C LYS A 560 -27.74 -7.07 -25.97
N HIS A 561 -26.77 -6.16 -26.09
CA HIS A 561 -25.58 -6.39 -26.90
C HIS A 561 -24.67 -7.39 -26.20
N ASP A 562 -24.14 -8.36 -26.96
CA ASP A 562 -23.20 -9.34 -26.43
C ASP A 562 -21.96 -8.65 -25.84
N GLU A 563 -21.45 -9.19 -24.75
CA GLU A 563 -20.15 -8.79 -24.20
C GLU A 563 -19.06 -8.99 -25.25
N GLU A 564 -18.15 -8.03 -25.37
CA GLU A 564 -17.00 -8.07 -26.27
C GLU A 564 -15.68 -8.20 -25.49
N GLU A 565 -14.62 -8.61 -26.19
CA GLU A 565 -13.27 -8.64 -25.62
C GLU A 565 -12.58 -7.28 -25.83
N VAL A 566 -12.15 -6.66 -24.74
CA VAL A 566 -11.39 -5.40 -24.78
C VAL A 566 -10.03 -5.63 -24.15
N SER A 567 -8.98 -5.09 -24.79
CA SER A 567 -7.59 -5.19 -24.32
C SER A 567 -7.01 -3.81 -24.00
N LEU A 568 -6.47 -3.65 -22.79
CA LEU A 568 -5.83 -2.41 -22.33
C LEU A 568 -4.30 -2.51 -22.34
N ILE A 569 -3.66 -1.37 -22.59
CA ILE A 569 -2.20 -1.19 -22.61
C ILE A 569 -1.67 -0.25 -21.53
#